data_AF-A0A1G1J3B7-F1
#
_entry.id   AF-A0A1G1J3B7-F1
#
_cell.length_a   1.000
_cell.length_b   1.000
_cell.length_c   1.000
_cell.angle_alpha   90.00
_cell.angle_beta   90.00
_cell.angle_gamma   90.00
#
_symmetry.space_group_name_H-M   'P 1'
#
loop_
_entity.id
_entity.type
_entity.pdbx_description
1 polymer ?
#
loop_
_entity_poly.entity_id
_entity_poly.type
_entity_poly.pdbx_seq_one_letter_code
_entity_poly.pdbx_strand_id
1 'polypeptide(L)'
;MGLGCIVGQDLIQRSLASKNEKIAKYSAITAGVCYIMVGTIPIMLGLAGRLIMPGLEDPEHVMPNLAIEFLPPFLLMLFMGALISAIMSSADSSLLAATSLMTNNVILKIFPRVKRKNLLPLARVTTVIVAVISVGVAIRVKQIYHLMVNSWATLFVGIFVPVTAALYWKKANKLAAWVSMVSGTATWLGYIFLNTGNFQEISDPIFYKAAAYGGAVAFVSYLIVTLLRYDRIKPTKLPSEYPPA
;
A
#
# COMPACT_ATOMS: atom_id res chain seq x y z
N MET A 1 -3.46 0.06 9.37
CA MET A 1 -3.63 0.99 8.24
C MET A 1 -2.65 2.17 8.26
N GLY A 2 -2.35 2.77 9.41
CA GLY A 2 -1.59 4.04 9.46
C GLY A 2 -0.09 3.99 9.10
N LEU A 3 0.70 3.05 9.61
CA LEU A 3 2.16 3.12 9.42
C LEU A 3 2.64 2.45 8.13
N GLY A 4 1.97 1.38 7.68
CA GLY A 4 2.35 0.65 6.46
C GLY A 4 2.22 1.48 5.17
N CYS A 5 1.32 2.47 5.13
CA CYS A 5 1.17 3.33 3.96
C CYS A 5 2.31 4.34 3.80
N ILE A 6 3.06 4.67 4.86
CA ILE A 6 4.16 5.66 4.81
C ILE A 6 5.24 5.26 3.81
N VAL A 7 5.47 3.94 3.66
CA VAL A 7 6.44 3.38 2.71
C VAL A 7 5.80 3.02 1.37
N GLY A 8 4.52 3.34 1.18
CA GLY A 8 3.77 3.11 -0.05
C GLY A 8 4.36 3.89 -1.21
N GLN A 9 4.67 3.18 -2.29
CA GLN A 9 5.32 3.77 -3.46
C GLN A 9 4.43 4.82 -4.15
N ASP A 10 3.12 4.66 -4.11
CA ASP A 10 2.12 5.58 -4.65
C ASP A 10 2.18 6.96 -3.97
N LEU A 11 2.32 7.01 -2.63
CA LEU A 11 2.49 8.26 -1.89
C LEU A 11 3.85 8.90 -2.15
N ILE A 12 4.92 8.10 -2.17
CA ILE A 12 6.27 8.57 -2.44
C ILE A 12 6.35 9.16 -3.86
N GLN A 13 5.77 8.50 -4.86
CA GLN A 13 5.74 9.00 -6.24
C GLN A 13 5.05 10.37 -6.34
N ARG A 14 3.93 10.57 -5.65
CA ARG A 14 3.21 11.85 -5.64
C ARG A 14 4.03 12.96 -4.97
N SER A 15 4.73 12.65 -3.88
CA SER A 15 5.63 13.60 -3.24
C SER A 15 6.81 13.97 -4.15
N LEU A 16 7.40 13.00 -4.85
CA LEU A 16 8.54 13.22 -5.74
C LEU A 16 8.17 13.93 -7.05
N ALA A 17 6.91 13.85 -7.48
CA ALA A 17 6.38 14.57 -8.63
C ALA A 17 6.07 16.05 -8.32
N SER A 18 6.13 16.47 -7.05
CA SER A 18 5.88 17.85 -6.66
C SER A 18 7.02 18.77 -7.09
N LYS A 19 6.67 19.97 -7.58
CA LYS A 19 7.65 20.95 -8.11
C LYS A 19 8.72 21.36 -7.10
N ASN A 20 8.39 21.40 -5.81
CA ASN A 20 9.33 21.70 -4.73
C ASN A 20 8.82 21.14 -3.40
N GLU A 21 9.69 21.15 -2.39
CA GLU A 21 9.40 20.64 -1.04
C GLU A 21 8.21 21.34 -0.39
N LYS A 22 8.11 22.67 -0.55
CA LYS A 22 7.02 23.47 0.02
C LYS A 22 5.67 22.97 -0.51
N ILE A 23 5.55 22.77 -1.82
CA ILE A 23 4.33 22.26 -2.47
C ILE A 23 4.04 20.84 -2.02
N ALA A 24 5.05 19.97 -1.91
CA ALA A 24 4.87 18.59 -1.43
C ALA A 24 4.29 18.55 -0.01
N LYS A 25 4.77 19.42 0.88
CA LYS A 25 4.28 19.51 2.27
C LYS A 25 2.85 20.01 2.33
N TYR A 26 2.54 21.12 1.65
CA TYR A 26 1.18 21.68 1.67
C TYR A 26 0.17 20.76 0.98
N SER A 27 0.54 20.09 -0.12
CA SER A 27 -0.35 19.14 -0.78
C SER A 27 -0.68 17.94 0.11
N ALA A 28 0.31 17.41 0.85
CA ALA A 28 0.08 16.32 1.80
C ALA A 28 -0.84 16.73 2.96
N ILE A 29 -0.65 17.93 3.53
CA ILE A 29 -1.50 18.43 4.62
C ILE A 29 -2.93 18.67 4.13
N THR A 30 -3.09 19.35 2.99
CA THR A 30 -4.41 19.60 2.39
C THR A 30 -5.11 18.28 2.04
N ALA A 31 -4.38 17.31 1.50
CA ALA A 31 -4.94 15.98 1.21
C ALA A 31 -5.41 15.28 2.50
N GLY A 32 -4.64 15.35 3.59
CA GLY A 32 -5.04 14.78 4.89
C GLY A 32 -6.30 15.44 5.46
N VAL A 33 -6.39 16.76 5.37
CA VAL A 33 -7.58 17.52 5.81
C VAL A 33 -8.80 17.17 4.96
N CYS A 34 -8.66 17.15 3.63
CA CYS A 34 -9.73 16.71 2.72
C CYS A 34 -10.14 15.25 2.97
N TYR A 35 -9.19 14.37 3.27
CA TYR A 35 -9.46 12.97 3.58
C TYR A 35 -10.33 12.83 4.82
N ILE A 36 -10.09 13.61 5.89
CA ILE A 36 -10.94 13.58 7.08
C ILE A 36 -12.35 14.11 6.77
N MET A 37 -12.44 15.24 6.06
CA MET A 37 -13.74 15.84 5.74
C MET A 37 -14.59 14.95 4.84
N VAL A 38 -14.02 14.50 3.71
CA VAL A 38 -14.75 13.71 2.71
C VAL A 38 -14.85 12.24 3.12
N GLY A 39 -13.82 11.69 3.76
CA GLY A 39 -13.78 10.29 4.19
C GLY A 39 -14.74 9.96 5.34
N THR A 40 -15.22 10.98 6.07
CA THR A 40 -16.27 10.77 7.09
C THR A 40 -17.63 10.45 6.45
N ILE A 41 -17.91 10.96 5.25
CA ILE A 41 -19.18 10.75 4.53
C ILE A 41 -19.48 9.25 4.32
N PRO A 42 -18.60 8.44 3.70
CA PRO A 42 -18.85 7.02 3.50
C PRO A 42 -18.97 6.24 4.81
N ILE A 43 -18.27 6.65 5.88
CA ILE A 43 -18.38 6.03 7.21
C ILE A 43 -19.79 6.22 7.77
N MET A 44 -20.31 7.46 7.70
CA MET A 44 -21.66 7.77 8.17
C MET A 44 -22.72 7.03 7.36
N LEU A 45 -22.54 6.94 6.03
CA LEU A 45 -23.43 6.15 5.16
C LEU A 45 -23.39 4.66 5.50
N GLY A 46 -22.22 4.09 5.79
CA GLY A 46 -22.10 2.69 6.23
C GLY A 46 -22.80 2.43 7.55
N LEU A 47 -22.67 3.33 8.53
CA LEU A 47 -23.36 3.25 9.82
C LEU A 47 -24.88 3.36 9.67
N ALA A 48 -25.37 4.30 8.84
CA ALA A 48 -26.78 4.44 8.53
C ALA A 48 -27.31 3.19 7.79
N GLY A 49 -26.57 2.69 6.81
CA GLY A 49 -26.91 1.49 6.05
C GLY A 49 -27.06 0.25 6.93
N ARG A 50 -26.24 0.11 7.98
CA ARG A 50 -26.38 -0.97 8.96
C ARG A 50 -27.72 -0.95 9.70
N LEU A 51 -28.30 0.22 9.94
CA LEU A 51 -29.59 0.37 10.63
C LEU A 51 -30.76 0.20 9.67
N ILE A 52 -30.64 0.74 8.45
CA ILE A 52 -31.72 0.82 7.46
C ILE A 52 -31.85 -0.49 6.67
N MET A 53 -30.75 -1.20 6.42
CA MET A 53 -30.70 -2.44 5.66
C MET A 53 -30.16 -3.60 6.51
N PRO A 54 -30.89 -4.04 7.54
CA PRO A 54 -30.47 -5.16 8.37
C PRO A 54 -30.47 -6.46 7.54
N GLY A 55 -29.41 -7.25 7.62
CA GLY A 55 -29.32 -8.56 6.97
C GLY A 55 -28.72 -8.56 5.56
N LEU A 56 -27.97 -7.54 5.15
CA LEU A 56 -27.15 -7.63 3.94
C LEU A 56 -26.22 -8.85 4.01
N GLU A 57 -26.27 -9.69 2.98
CA GLU A 57 -25.36 -10.83 2.83
C GLU A 57 -23.91 -10.37 2.66
N ASP A 58 -23.70 -9.29 1.89
CA ASP A 58 -22.38 -8.70 1.65
C ASP A 58 -22.33 -7.24 2.13
N PRO A 59 -21.61 -6.94 3.23
CA PRO A 59 -21.43 -5.57 3.73
C PRO A 59 -20.79 -4.61 2.71
N GLU A 60 -20.03 -5.11 1.72
CA GLU A 60 -19.40 -4.27 0.69
C GLU A 60 -20.42 -3.64 -0.26
N HIS A 61 -21.64 -4.19 -0.33
CA HIS A 61 -22.74 -3.69 -1.18
C HIS A 61 -23.62 -2.62 -0.51
N VAL A 62 -23.34 -2.22 0.73
CA VAL A 62 -24.15 -1.21 1.44
C VAL A 62 -24.28 0.10 0.65
N MET A 63 -23.17 0.64 0.13
CA MET A 63 -23.21 1.93 -0.59
C MET A 63 -23.98 1.87 -1.91
N PRO A 64 -23.73 0.91 -2.82
CA PRO A 64 -24.54 0.75 -4.02
C PRO A 64 -26.03 0.57 -3.72
N ASN A 65 -26.37 -0.24 -2.71
CA ASN A 65 -27.77 -0.51 -2.37
C ASN A 65 -28.48 0.71 -1.80
N LEU A 66 -27.82 1.47 -0.92
CA LEU A 66 -28.34 2.77 -0.47
C LEU A 66 -28.55 3.72 -1.64
N ALA A 67 -27.66 3.69 -2.64
CA ALA A 67 -27.81 4.57 -3.78
C ALA A 67 -29.01 4.21 -4.65
N ILE A 68 -29.24 2.92 -4.89
CA ILE A 68 -30.37 2.43 -5.68
C ILE A 68 -31.69 2.74 -4.97
N GLU A 69 -31.74 2.61 -3.64
CA GLU A 69 -32.96 2.81 -2.85
C GLU A 69 -33.35 4.30 -2.75
N PHE A 70 -32.37 5.19 -2.55
CA PHE A 70 -32.64 6.57 -2.16
C PHE A 70 -32.41 7.62 -3.25
N LEU A 71 -31.66 7.33 -4.32
CA LEU A 71 -31.40 8.33 -5.37
C LEU A 71 -32.36 8.22 -6.56
N PRO A 72 -32.83 9.35 -7.10
CA PRO A 72 -33.56 9.36 -8.37
C PRO A 72 -32.64 8.92 -9.53
N PRO A 73 -33.21 8.44 -10.65
CA PRO A 73 -32.44 7.82 -11.74
C PRO A 73 -31.25 8.65 -12.24
N PHE A 74 -31.43 9.97 -12.38
CA PHE A 74 -30.36 10.87 -12.84
C PHE A 74 -29.16 10.90 -11.88
N LEU A 75 -29.42 11.04 -10.58
CA LEU A 75 -28.36 11.10 -9.58
C LEU A 75 -27.73 9.72 -9.33
N LEU A 76 -28.49 8.63 -9.47
CA LEU A 76 -27.95 7.27 -9.42
C LEU A 76 -26.91 7.05 -10.53
N MET A 77 -27.21 7.45 -11.77
CA MET A 77 -26.25 7.36 -12.88
C MET A 77 -24.98 8.18 -12.61
N LEU A 78 -25.15 9.41 -12.10
CA LEU A 78 -24.03 10.27 -11.73
C LEU A 78 -23.18 9.64 -10.63
N PHE A 79 -23.81 9.10 -9.59
CA PHE A 79 -23.14 8.45 -8.46
C PHE A 79 -22.37 7.19 -8.90
N MET A 80 -23.00 6.31 -9.69
CA MET A 80 -22.34 5.12 -10.25
C MET A 80 -21.13 5.49 -11.12
N GLY A 81 -21.26 6.53 -11.95
CA GLY A 81 -20.14 7.05 -12.74
C GLY A 81 -19.00 7.60 -11.88
N ALA A 82 -19.32 8.36 -10.83
CA ALA A 82 -18.35 8.88 -9.88
C ALA A 82 -17.65 7.77 -9.08
N LEU A 83 -18.39 6.73 -8.67
CA LEU A 83 -17.88 5.56 -7.97
C LEU A 83 -16.85 4.81 -8.82
N ILE A 84 -17.21 4.49 -10.08
CA ILE A 84 -16.30 3.82 -11.02
C ILE A 84 -15.07 4.69 -11.29
N SER A 85 -15.25 6.01 -11.47
CA SER A 85 -14.14 6.95 -11.66
C SER A 85 -13.17 6.97 -10.48
N ALA A 86 -13.69 6.99 -9.26
CA ALA A 86 -12.87 6.96 -8.04
C ALA A 86 -12.08 5.64 -7.89
N ILE A 87 -12.71 4.50 -8.22
CA ILE A 87 -12.05 3.19 -8.24
C ILE A 87 -10.92 3.17 -9.28
N MET A 88 -11.19 3.67 -10.49
CA MET A 88 -10.20 3.70 -11.58
C MET A 88 -8.99 4.57 -11.21
N SER A 89 -9.20 5.74 -10.60
CA SER A 89 -8.11 6.62 -10.14
C SER A 89 -7.17 5.94 -9.14
N SER A 90 -7.72 5.10 -8.27
CA SER A 90 -6.97 4.33 -7.27
C SER A 90 -6.25 3.14 -7.90
N ALA A 91 -6.91 2.44 -8.83
CA ALA A 91 -6.33 1.34 -9.59
C ALA A 91 -5.14 1.82 -10.43
N ASP A 92 -5.28 2.95 -11.14
CA ASP A 92 -4.21 3.55 -11.95
C ASP A 92 -2.97 3.88 -11.11
N SER A 93 -3.17 4.49 -9.94
CA SER A 93 -2.08 4.81 -9.01
C SER A 93 -1.35 3.56 -8.53
N SER A 94 -2.10 2.49 -8.22
CA SER A 94 -1.56 1.22 -7.72
C SER A 94 -0.81 0.45 -8.81
N LEU A 95 -1.36 0.42 -10.04
CA LEU A 95 -0.72 -0.19 -11.22
C LEU A 95 0.57 0.54 -11.58
N LEU A 96 0.57 1.87 -11.55
CA LEU A 96 1.77 2.67 -11.83
C LEU A 96 2.86 2.44 -10.77
N ALA A 97 2.49 2.37 -9.50
CA ALA A 97 3.40 2.07 -8.40
C ALA A 97 4.03 0.69 -8.56
N ALA A 98 3.23 -0.35 -8.77
CA ALA A 98 3.70 -1.73 -8.98
C ALA A 98 4.57 -1.86 -10.23
N THR A 99 4.17 -1.24 -11.34
CA THR A 99 4.94 -1.21 -12.59
C THR A 99 6.29 -0.55 -12.39
N SER A 100 6.33 0.61 -11.74
CA SER A 100 7.59 1.32 -11.45
C SER A 100 8.55 0.48 -10.60
N LEU A 101 8.03 -0.23 -9.59
CA LEU A 101 8.84 -1.12 -8.77
C LEU A 101 9.36 -2.31 -9.58
N MET A 102 8.51 -2.97 -10.37
CA MET A 102 8.93 -4.10 -11.20
C MET A 102 9.95 -3.69 -12.27
N THR A 103 9.69 -2.61 -13.00
CA THR A 103 10.61 -2.16 -14.05
C THR A 103 11.95 -1.71 -13.46
N ASN A 104 11.97 -0.84 -12.44
CA ASN A 104 13.22 -0.27 -11.94
C ASN A 104 13.99 -1.21 -10.99
N ASN A 105 13.30 -1.94 -10.11
CA ASN A 105 13.99 -2.72 -9.06
C ASN A 105 14.29 -4.15 -9.50
N VAL A 106 13.51 -4.70 -10.44
CA VAL A 106 13.66 -6.09 -10.89
C VAL A 106 14.19 -6.13 -12.31
N ILE A 107 13.44 -5.62 -13.29
CA ILE A 107 13.76 -5.81 -14.71
C ILE A 107 15.07 -5.11 -15.09
N LEU A 108 15.25 -3.84 -14.76
CA LEU A 108 16.48 -3.10 -15.11
C LEU A 108 17.70 -3.61 -14.34
N LYS A 109 17.51 -4.24 -13.19
CA LYS A 109 18.60 -4.86 -12.42
C LYS A 109 19.06 -6.19 -13.03
N ILE A 110 18.12 -6.97 -13.58
CA ILE A 110 18.41 -8.23 -14.29
C ILE A 110 18.92 -7.95 -15.71
N PHE A 111 18.35 -6.95 -16.39
CA PHE A 111 18.67 -6.55 -17.75
C PHE A 111 19.20 -5.11 -17.80
N PRO A 112 20.44 -4.85 -17.35
CA PRO A 112 20.98 -3.49 -17.22
C PRO A 112 21.25 -2.78 -18.55
N ARG A 113 21.17 -3.49 -19.68
CA ARG A 113 21.48 -2.97 -21.02
C ARG A 113 20.25 -2.43 -21.80
N VAL A 114 19.12 -2.23 -21.13
CA VAL A 114 17.92 -1.68 -21.79
C VAL A 114 18.18 -0.23 -22.21
N LYS A 115 18.11 0.04 -23.52
CA LYS A 115 18.26 1.39 -24.09
C LYS A 115 17.12 2.29 -23.61
N ARG A 116 17.38 3.59 -23.37
CA ARG A 116 16.37 4.59 -22.95
C ARG A 116 15.10 4.57 -23.81
N LYS A 117 15.25 4.41 -25.13
CA LYS A 117 14.13 4.33 -26.08
C LYS A 117 13.16 3.17 -25.84
N ASN A 118 13.60 2.11 -25.15
CA ASN A 118 12.80 0.92 -24.86
C ASN A 118 12.16 0.96 -23.47
N LEU A 119 12.44 1.97 -22.63
CA LEU A 119 11.90 2.06 -21.28
C LEU A 119 10.38 2.24 -21.26
N LEU A 120 9.84 3.10 -22.13
CA LEU A 120 8.41 3.37 -22.18
C LEU A 120 7.59 2.16 -22.69
N PRO A 121 7.97 1.48 -23.80
CA PRO A 121 7.33 0.23 -24.19
C PRO A 121 7.42 -0.85 -23.10
N LEU A 122 8.56 -0.98 -22.44
CA LEU A 122 8.76 -1.95 -21.36
C LEU A 122 7.83 -1.70 -20.17
N ALA A 123 7.70 -0.44 -19.74
CA ALA A 123 6.77 -0.06 -18.67
C ALA A 123 5.31 -0.36 -19.05
N ARG A 124 4.90 -0.08 -20.30
CA ARG A 124 3.54 -0.41 -20.78
C ARG A 124 3.26 -1.91 -20.76
N VAL A 125 4.19 -2.73 -21.26
CA VAL A 125 4.06 -4.20 -21.22
C VAL A 125 4.00 -4.71 -19.78
N THR A 126 4.86 -4.17 -18.90
CA THR A 126 4.86 -4.51 -17.48
C THR A 126 3.53 -4.14 -16.81
N THR A 127 2.96 -2.98 -17.16
CA THR A 127 1.63 -2.55 -16.66
C THR A 127 0.55 -3.55 -17.04
N VAL A 128 0.52 -3.99 -18.31
CA VAL A 128 -0.45 -5.00 -18.78
C VAL A 128 -0.29 -6.32 -18.03
N ILE A 129 0.94 -6.79 -17.84
CA ILE A 129 1.21 -8.03 -17.09
C ILE A 129 0.71 -7.92 -15.65
N VAL A 130 1.05 -6.83 -14.96
CA VAL A 130 0.59 -6.59 -13.58
C VAL A 130 -0.93 -6.52 -13.53
N ALA A 131 -1.58 -5.82 -14.46
CA ALA A 131 -3.03 -5.71 -14.52
C ALA A 131 -3.71 -7.08 -14.72
N VAL A 132 -3.20 -7.93 -15.61
CA VAL A 132 -3.72 -9.29 -15.83
C VAL A 132 -3.59 -10.13 -14.56
N ILE A 133 -2.46 -10.06 -13.85
CA ILE A 133 -2.26 -10.76 -12.58
C ILE A 133 -3.24 -10.23 -11.53
N SER A 134 -3.39 -8.91 -11.41
CA SER A 134 -4.33 -8.27 -10.47
C SER A 134 -5.77 -8.70 -10.72
N VAL A 135 -6.23 -8.74 -11.98
CA VAL A 135 -7.56 -9.25 -12.35
C VAL A 135 -7.70 -10.73 -11.99
N GLY A 136 -6.68 -11.54 -12.25
CA GLY A 136 -6.67 -12.96 -11.89
C GLY A 136 -6.77 -13.20 -10.38
N VAL A 137 -6.21 -12.31 -9.55
CA VAL A 137 -6.41 -12.34 -8.09
C VAL A 137 -7.81 -11.86 -7.72
N ALA A 138 -8.28 -10.75 -8.31
CA ALA A 138 -9.57 -10.14 -7.99
C ALA A 138 -10.74 -11.11 -8.18
N ILE A 139 -10.77 -11.91 -9.26
CA ILE A 139 -11.85 -12.86 -9.55
C ILE A 139 -11.93 -14.02 -8.53
N ARG A 140 -10.86 -14.30 -7.79
CA ARG A 140 -10.80 -15.41 -6.83
C ARG A 140 -11.12 -15.00 -5.39
N VAL A 141 -11.28 -13.70 -5.13
CA VAL A 141 -11.47 -13.16 -3.78
C VAL A 141 -12.93 -12.81 -3.58
N LYS A 142 -13.48 -13.17 -2.41
CA LYS A 142 -14.87 -12.89 -2.05
C LYS A 142 -15.08 -11.51 -1.43
N GLN A 143 -14.08 -10.98 -0.71
CA GLN A 143 -14.16 -9.69 -0.03
C GLN A 143 -12.91 -8.85 -0.30
N ILE A 144 -13.10 -7.66 -0.82
CA ILE A 144 -12.03 -6.72 -1.18
C ILE A 144 -11.32 -6.22 0.08
N TYR A 145 -12.06 -6.06 1.18
CA TYR A 145 -11.53 -5.60 2.46
C TYR A 145 -10.33 -6.45 2.95
N HIS A 146 -10.45 -7.78 2.92
CA HIS A 146 -9.37 -8.67 3.36
C HIS A 146 -8.11 -8.53 2.50
N LEU A 147 -8.27 -8.36 1.18
CA LEU A 147 -7.13 -8.18 0.28
C LEU A 147 -6.41 -6.86 0.58
N MET A 148 -7.17 -5.77 0.74
CA MET A 148 -6.65 -4.44 1.07
C MET A 148 -5.86 -4.46 2.39
N VAL A 149 -6.44 -5.05 3.42
CA VAL A 149 -5.86 -5.13 4.76
C VAL A 149 -4.56 -5.98 4.75
N ASN A 150 -4.56 -7.11 4.05
CA ASN A 150 -3.36 -7.96 3.88
C ASN A 150 -2.22 -7.24 3.13
N SER A 151 -2.53 -6.52 2.06
CA SER A 151 -1.52 -5.75 1.31
C SER A 151 -0.81 -4.73 2.21
N TRP A 152 -1.55 -4.01 3.06
CA TRP A 152 -0.97 -3.03 3.98
C TRP A 152 -0.19 -3.66 5.15
N ALA A 153 -0.63 -4.79 5.68
CA ALA A 153 0.16 -5.51 6.68
C ALA A 153 1.50 -5.98 6.10
N THR A 154 1.52 -6.43 4.85
CA THR A 154 2.76 -6.86 4.19
C THR A 154 3.78 -5.71 4.14
N LEU A 155 3.34 -4.50 3.78
CA LEU A 155 4.21 -3.31 3.78
C LEU A 155 4.69 -2.94 5.19
N PHE A 156 3.79 -2.99 6.16
CA PHE A 156 4.10 -2.68 7.56
C PHE A 156 5.12 -3.64 8.16
N VAL A 157 4.87 -4.94 8.05
CA VAL A 157 5.71 -5.97 8.67
C VAL A 157 7.04 -6.13 7.94
N GLY A 158 7.05 -5.99 6.60
CA GLY A 158 8.25 -6.15 5.80
C GLY A 158 9.15 -4.91 5.80
N ILE A 159 8.60 -3.75 5.44
CA ILE A 159 9.42 -2.64 4.92
C ILE A 159 9.43 -1.42 5.84
N PHE A 160 8.40 -1.24 6.66
CA PHE A 160 8.25 -0.04 7.49
C PHE A 160 9.44 0.20 8.44
N VAL A 161 9.83 -0.82 9.22
CA VAL A 161 10.95 -0.73 10.19
C VAL A 161 12.28 -0.34 9.51
N PRO A 162 12.78 -1.08 8.50
CA PRO A 162 14.07 -0.78 7.90
C PRO A 162 14.10 0.58 7.18
N VAL A 163 13.01 1.00 6.53
CA VAL A 163 12.95 2.31 5.86
C VAL A 163 12.93 3.44 6.88
N THR A 164 12.11 3.33 7.93
CA THR A 164 12.05 4.34 8.99
C THR A 164 13.40 4.47 9.69
N ALA A 165 14.06 3.34 9.98
CA ALA A 165 15.39 3.36 10.56
C ALA A 165 16.42 3.98 9.60
N ALA A 166 16.37 3.68 8.30
CA ALA A 166 17.28 4.27 7.32
C ALA A 166 17.14 5.80 7.19
N LEU A 167 15.93 6.34 7.37
CA LEU A 167 15.66 7.78 7.26
C LEU A 167 16.06 8.54 8.54
N TYR A 168 15.72 8.01 9.72
CA TYR A 168 15.84 8.75 10.98
C TYR A 168 16.99 8.28 11.88
N TRP A 169 17.48 7.06 11.71
CA TRP A 169 18.49 6.48 12.58
C TRP A 169 19.88 6.51 11.95
N LYS A 170 20.78 7.35 12.50
CA LYS A 170 22.20 7.46 12.08
C LYS A 170 23.02 6.16 12.15
N LYS A 171 22.48 5.13 12.81
CA LYS A 171 23.12 3.82 13.02
C LYS A 171 22.42 2.70 12.26
N ALA A 172 21.60 3.03 11.26
CA ALA A 172 20.92 2.04 10.42
C ALA A 172 21.92 1.05 9.80
N ASN A 173 21.59 -0.24 9.85
CA ASN A 173 22.42 -1.33 9.36
C ASN A 173 21.68 -2.16 8.30
N LYS A 174 22.40 -2.53 7.23
CA LYS A 174 21.88 -3.34 6.11
C LYS A 174 21.53 -4.76 6.57
N LEU A 175 22.32 -5.36 7.45
CA LEU A 175 22.05 -6.71 7.96
C LEU A 175 20.82 -6.68 8.88
N ALA A 176 20.70 -5.67 9.73
CA ALA A 176 19.51 -5.46 10.56
C ALA A 176 18.24 -5.31 9.71
N ALA A 177 18.34 -4.59 8.58
CA ALA A 177 17.23 -4.43 7.64
C ALA A 177 16.78 -5.76 7.02
N TRP A 178 17.71 -6.59 6.55
CA TRP A 178 17.36 -7.91 6.01
C TRP A 178 16.76 -8.83 7.06
N VAL A 179 17.35 -8.88 8.26
CA VAL A 179 16.85 -9.71 9.36
C VAL A 179 15.46 -9.26 9.79
N SER A 180 15.20 -7.95 9.89
CA SER A 180 13.87 -7.44 10.24
C SER A 180 12.81 -7.78 9.21
N MET A 181 13.14 -7.61 7.92
CA MET A 181 12.24 -7.93 6.80
C MET A 181 11.82 -9.40 6.85
N VAL A 182 12.79 -10.31 6.96
CA VAL A 182 12.55 -11.76 6.92
C VAL A 182 11.85 -12.23 8.20
N SER A 183 12.36 -11.85 9.37
CA SER A 183 11.79 -12.29 10.66
C SER A 183 10.37 -11.79 10.86
N GLY A 184 10.09 -10.51 10.59
CA GLY A 184 8.75 -9.95 10.68
C GLY A 184 7.77 -10.68 9.75
N THR A 185 8.14 -10.81 8.48
CA THR A 185 7.27 -11.45 7.47
C THR A 185 7.02 -12.92 7.80
N ALA A 186 8.06 -13.64 8.25
CA ALA A 186 7.93 -15.03 8.68
C ALA A 186 7.02 -15.19 9.90
N THR A 187 7.12 -14.29 10.89
CA THR A 187 6.22 -14.30 12.06
C THR A 187 4.79 -14.00 11.65
N TRP A 188 4.56 -13.03 10.78
CA TRP A 188 3.20 -12.70 10.31
C TRP A 188 2.56 -13.85 9.55
N LEU A 189 3.26 -14.41 8.55
CA LEU A 189 2.77 -15.55 7.77
C LEU A 189 2.62 -16.80 8.64
N GLY A 190 3.59 -17.08 9.51
CA GLY A 190 3.56 -18.22 10.42
C GLY A 190 2.40 -18.14 11.40
N TYR A 191 2.11 -16.96 11.96
CA TYR A 191 0.98 -16.76 12.86
C TYR A 191 -0.36 -16.97 12.15
N ILE A 192 -0.52 -16.46 10.92
CA ILE A 192 -1.73 -16.68 10.13
C ILE A 192 -1.90 -18.18 9.82
N PHE A 193 -0.83 -18.84 9.37
CA PHE A 193 -0.85 -20.25 9.01
C PHE A 193 -1.21 -21.15 10.20
N LEU A 194 -0.60 -20.93 11.37
CA LEU A 194 -0.82 -21.74 12.57
C LEU A 194 -2.23 -21.58 13.15
N ASN A 195 -2.84 -20.38 13.05
CA ASN A 195 -4.16 -20.13 13.65
C ASN A 195 -5.32 -20.42 12.69
N THR A 196 -5.10 -20.32 11.38
CA THR A 196 -6.20 -20.38 10.39
C THR A 196 -6.14 -21.63 9.52
N GLY A 197 -4.98 -22.29 9.40
CA GLY A 197 -4.77 -23.42 8.48
C GLY A 197 -4.82 -23.05 6.98
N ASN A 198 -5.45 -21.93 6.61
CA ASN A 198 -5.57 -21.39 5.26
C ASN A 198 -5.45 -19.85 5.25
N PHE A 199 -4.97 -19.28 4.13
CA PHE A 199 -4.80 -17.82 3.96
C PHE A 199 -6.10 -17.05 3.63
N GLN A 200 -7.25 -17.73 3.55
CA GLN A 200 -8.49 -17.14 2.99
C GLN A 200 -9.53 -16.71 4.04
N GLU A 201 -9.51 -17.26 5.26
CA GLU A 201 -10.50 -16.94 6.29
C GLU A 201 -9.85 -16.25 7.50
N ILE A 202 -9.29 -15.07 7.26
CA ILE A 202 -8.64 -14.33 8.34
C ILE A 202 -9.70 -13.56 9.12
N SER A 203 -10.13 -14.12 10.25
CA SER A 203 -10.93 -13.38 11.23
C SER A 203 -10.17 -12.12 11.68
N ASP A 204 -10.85 -10.98 11.72
CA ASP A 204 -10.27 -9.67 12.07
C ASP A 204 -9.34 -9.70 13.32
N PRO A 205 -9.70 -10.36 14.44
CA PRO A 205 -8.85 -10.37 15.64
C PRO A 205 -7.51 -11.11 15.43
N ILE A 206 -7.50 -12.17 14.63
CA ILE A 206 -6.30 -12.95 14.33
C ILE A 206 -5.38 -12.13 13.43
N PHE A 207 -5.96 -11.46 12.42
CA PHE A 207 -5.22 -10.59 11.52
C PHE A 207 -4.44 -9.51 12.28
N TYR A 208 -5.13 -8.73 13.12
CA TYR A 208 -4.50 -7.61 13.82
C TYR A 208 -3.40 -8.07 14.76
N LYS A 209 -3.60 -9.20 15.45
CA LYS A 209 -2.57 -9.82 16.27
C LYS A 209 -1.38 -10.27 15.43
N ALA A 210 -1.61 -10.93 14.30
CA ALA A 210 -0.55 -11.35 13.39
C ALA A 210 0.31 -10.16 12.94
N ALA A 211 -0.33 -9.09 12.48
CA ALA A 211 0.35 -7.90 11.99
C ALA A 211 1.12 -7.19 13.13
N ALA A 212 0.54 -7.14 14.33
CA ALA A 212 1.19 -6.58 15.50
C ALA A 212 2.43 -7.39 15.92
N TYR A 213 2.32 -8.72 16.01
CA TYR A 213 3.45 -9.58 16.34
C TYR A 213 4.54 -9.53 15.26
N GLY A 214 4.17 -9.58 13.98
CA GLY A 214 5.13 -9.43 12.88
C GLY A 214 5.87 -8.10 12.94
N GLY A 215 5.16 -6.98 13.15
CA GLY A 215 5.77 -5.67 13.29
C GLY A 215 6.67 -5.54 14.53
N ALA A 216 6.25 -6.10 15.67
CA ALA A 216 7.05 -6.12 16.88
C ALA A 216 8.33 -6.94 16.71
N VAL A 217 8.25 -8.13 16.11
CA VAL A 217 9.42 -8.97 15.81
C VAL A 217 10.36 -8.27 14.84
N ALA A 218 9.84 -7.63 13.78
CA ALA A 218 10.65 -6.85 12.85
C ALA A 218 11.43 -5.73 13.58
N PHE A 219 10.77 -5.00 14.47
CA PHE A 219 11.39 -3.93 15.23
C PHE A 219 12.46 -4.44 16.21
N VAL A 220 12.12 -5.47 16.99
CA VAL A 220 13.02 -6.06 17.99
C VAL A 220 14.24 -6.69 17.33
N SER A 221 14.04 -7.45 16.25
CA SER A 221 15.15 -8.08 15.53
C SER A 221 16.07 -7.05 14.87
N TYR A 222 15.51 -5.96 14.33
CA TYR A 222 16.29 -4.82 13.84
C TYR A 222 17.18 -4.22 14.95
N LEU A 223 16.58 -3.98 16.12
CA LEU A 223 17.24 -3.35 17.27
C LEU A 223 18.36 -4.25 17.80
N ILE A 224 18.09 -5.55 18.01
CA ILE A 224 19.08 -6.53 18.47
C ILE A 224 20.27 -6.57 17.52
N VAL A 225 20.03 -6.72 16.22
CA VAL A 225 21.12 -6.80 15.24
C VAL A 225 21.92 -5.50 15.18
N THR A 226 21.26 -4.36 15.28
CA THR A 226 21.92 -3.04 15.25
C THR A 226 22.80 -2.83 16.49
N LEU A 227 22.38 -3.34 17.66
CA LEU A 227 23.20 -3.30 18.89
C LEU A 227 24.37 -4.29 18.85
N LEU A 228 24.16 -5.49 18.31
CA LEU A 228 25.18 -6.54 18.25
C LEU A 228 26.25 -6.30 17.18
N ARG A 229 25.88 -5.70 16.04
CA ARG A 229 26.79 -5.36 14.95
C ARG A 229 26.53 -3.94 14.49
N TYR A 230 27.45 -3.05 14.85
CA TYR A 230 27.50 -1.72 14.27
C TYR A 230 28.41 -1.70 13.04
N ASP A 231 27.85 -2.02 11.87
CA ASP A 231 28.49 -1.69 10.59
C ASP A 231 27.84 -0.43 10.02
N ARG A 232 28.58 0.69 9.98
CA ARG A 232 28.09 1.93 9.35
C ARG A 232 27.78 1.68 7.88
N ILE A 233 26.55 1.92 7.48
CA ILE A 233 26.26 2.26 6.09
C ILE A 233 26.86 3.64 5.83
N LYS A 234 27.90 3.73 4.99
CA LYS A 234 28.35 5.04 4.48
C LYS A 234 27.21 5.60 3.61
N PRO A 235 26.72 6.83 3.84
CA PRO A 235 25.68 7.40 3.01
C PRO A 235 26.17 7.43 1.55
N THR A 236 25.40 6.84 0.65
CA THR A 236 25.65 6.96 -0.79
C THR A 236 25.54 8.44 -1.14
N LYS A 237 26.62 9.05 -1.63
CA LYS A 237 26.59 10.44 -2.10
C LYS A 237 25.52 10.53 -3.19
N LEU A 238 24.53 11.42 -3.01
CA LEU A 238 23.60 11.76 -4.07
C LEU A 238 24.43 12.30 -5.26
N PRO A 239 24.11 11.92 -6.51
CA PRO A 239 24.74 12.54 -7.68
C PRO A 239 24.59 14.05 -7.57
N SER A 240 25.69 14.79 -7.69
CA SER A 240 25.75 16.23 -7.38
C SER A 240 25.09 17.16 -8.40
N GLU A 241 24.35 16.64 -9.37
CA GLU A 241 23.81 17.46 -10.46
C GLU A 241 22.43 16.96 -10.90
N TYR A 242 21.41 17.73 -10.57
CA TYR A 242 20.28 17.94 -11.47
C TYR A 242 20.57 19.24 -12.21
N PRO A 243 20.55 19.28 -13.56
CA PRO A 243 20.59 20.56 -14.26
C PRO A 243 19.39 21.40 -13.79
N PRO A 244 19.58 22.71 -13.54
CA PRO A 244 18.45 23.59 -13.25
C PRO A 244 17.44 23.51 -14.39
N ALA A 245 16.16 23.45 -14.01
CA ALA A 245 15.02 23.36 -14.91
C ALA A 245 14.93 24.57 -15.85
#